data_AF-M3Y1A3-F1
#
_entry.id   AF-M3Y1A3-F1
#
_cell.length_a   1.000
_cell.length_b   1.000
_cell.length_c   1.000
_cell.angle_alpha   90.00
_cell.angle_beta   90.00
_cell.angle_gamma   90.00
#
_symmetry.space_group_name_H-M   'P 1'
#
loop_
_entity.id
_entity.type
_entity.pdbx_description
1 polymer ?
#
loop_
_entity_poly.entity_id
_entity_poly.type
_entity_poly.pdbx_seq_one_letter_code
_entity_poly.pdbx_strand_id
1 'polypeptide(L)'
;MAQYKGAACEAGGTMHLMKKREKQRKQMEQMKQRIVEENIMKSNMDKKFSAHYDTVEAELKSSTIGLVTLNDMKAKQEALVKEREKQLAKKEQSKELQLKLEKLREKERKQEAKRKISSLSFTLEEEEEAGDQEEAAAYEEELEREEVTTKKRKLGKNPDVDTSFLPDDREEEENRLREELRQEWEAKQEKIKSEEIEITFSYWDGSGRTVKMKKGNTMQQFLQKALEILRKDFSELRSAGVDFFFFI
;
A
#
# COMPACT_ATOMS: atom_id res chain seq x y z
N MET A 1 79.26 18.77 -14.41
CA MET A 1 77.87 18.84 -14.88
C MET A 1 77.12 17.61 -14.35
N ALA A 2 76.32 17.77 -13.29
CA ALA A 2 75.51 16.67 -12.75
C ALA A 2 74.15 16.66 -13.47
N GLN A 3 73.87 15.60 -14.24
CA GLN A 3 72.59 15.42 -14.92
C GLN A 3 71.59 14.74 -13.96
N TYR A 4 70.45 15.41 -13.74
CA TYR A 4 69.33 14.94 -12.92
C TYR A 4 68.57 13.81 -13.63
N LYS A 5 68.69 12.57 -13.14
CA LYS A 5 67.96 11.37 -13.60
C LYS A 5 66.78 11.02 -12.68
N GLY A 6 65.92 11.99 -12.36
CA GLY A 6 64.89 11.84 -11.31
C GLY A 6 63.47 11.46 -11.75
N ALA A 7 63.13 11.45 -13.04
CA ALA A 7 61.71 11.41 -13.44
C ALA A 7 61.02 10.04 -13.35
N ALA A 8 61.76 8.93 -13.44
CA ALA A 8 61.15 7.59 -13.57
C ALA A 8 60.65 6.99 -12.23
N CYS A 9 61.25 7.35 -11.09
CA CYS A 9 60.86 6.83 -9.78
C CYS A 9 59.66 7.60 -9.18
N GLU A 10 59.54 8.91 -9.48
CA GLU A 10 58.41 9.75 -9.05
C GLU A 10 57.09 9.43 -9.78
N ALA A 11 57.18 8.76 -10.94
CA ALA A 11 56.02 8.31 -11.71
C ALA A 11 55.12 7.32 -10.94
N GLY A 12 55.69 6.47 -10.08
CA GLY A 12 54.92 5.52 -9.26
C GLY A 12 54.10 6.20 -8.15
N GLY A 13 54.68 7.23 -7.52
CA GLY A 13 54.03 8.01 -6.47
C GLY A 13 52.90 8.89 -7.02
N THR A 14 53.14 9.53 -8.16
CA THR A 14 52.12 10.35 -8.86
C THR A 14 50.94 9.50 -9.34
N MET A 15 51.19 8.29 -9.85
CA MET A 15 50.13 7.34 -10.21
C MET A 15 49.28 6.88 -9.01
N HIS A 16 49.90 6.63 -7.85
CA HIS A 16 49.16 6.30 -6.62
C HIS A 16 48.31 7.47 -6.12
N LEU A 17 48.84 8.69 -6.19
CA LEU A 17 48.09 9.91 -5.86
C LEU A 17 46.90 10.13 -6.81
N MET A 18 47.09 9.91 -8.12
CA MET A 18 46.01 9.96 -9.11
C MET A 18 44.93 8.91 -8.84
N LYS A 19 45.33 7.65 -8.58
CA LYS A 19 44.41 6.55 -8.26
C LYS A 19 43.63 6.82 -6.96
N LYS A 20 44.28 7.43 -5.96
CA LYS A 20 43.64 7.85 -4.70
C LYS A 20 42.62 8.96 -4.93
N ARG A 21 42.94 9.97 -5.77
CA ARG A 21 42.01 11.05 -6.16
C ARG A 21 40.82 10.52 -6.96
N GLU A 22 41.03 9.56 -7.86
CA GLU A 22 39.96 8.96 -8.66
C GLU A 22 39.00 8.14 -7.79
N LYS A 23 39.54 7.35 -6.85
CA LYS A 23 38.74 6.61 -5.88
C LYS A 23 37.91 7.55 -5.00
N GLN A 24 38.49 8.66 -4.54
CA GLN A 24 37.79 9.69 -3.79
C GLN A 24 36.69 10.38 -4.62
N ARG A 25 36.94 10.70 -5.90
CA ARG A 25 35.91 11.25 -6.81
C ARG A 25 34.76 10.28 -7.01
N LYS A 26 35.04 8.99 -7.26
CA LYS A 26 34.02 7.95 -7.42
C LYS A 26 33.17 7.79 -6.17
N GLN A 27 33.78 7.80 -4.98
CA GLN A 27 33.05 7.75 -3.71
C GLN A 27 32.16 8.99 -3.51
N MET A 28 32.66 10.18 -3.83
CA MET A 28 31.88 11.42 -3.77
C MET A 28 30.69 11.42 -4.73
N GLU A 29 30.88 10.88 -5.93
CA GLU A 29 29.82 10.78 -6.95
C GLU A 29 28.73 9.78 -6.54
N GLN A 30 29.12 8.61 -6.01
CA GLN A 30 28.18 7.64 -5.44
C GLN A 30 27.42 8.22 -4.23
N MET A 31 28.10 8.97 -3.36
CA MET A 31 27.44 9.62 -2.22
C MET A 31 26.45 10.70 -2.68
N LYS A 32 26.81 11.50 -3.70
CA LYS A 32 25.89 12.46 -4.32
C LYS A 32 24.66 11.78 -4.93
N GLN A 33 24.86 10.67 -5.65
CA GLN A 33 23.75 9.92 -6.25
C GLN A 33 22.80 9.39 -5.16
N ARG A 34 23.32 8.78 -4.09
CA ARG A 34 22.51 8.33 -2.95
C ARG A 34 21.73 9.46 -2.29
N ILE A 35 22.35 10.63 -2.09
CA ILE A 35 21.66 11.79 -1.51
C ILE A 35 20.51 12.25 -2.41
N VAL A 36 20.71 12.27 -3.73
CA VAL A 36 19.66 12.65 -4.68
C VAL A 36 18.52 11.62 -4.66
N GLU A 37 18.83 10.33 -4.68
CA GLU A 37 17.84 9.25 -4.58
C GLU A 37 17.03 9.31 -3.28
N GLU A 38 17.71 9.48 -2.14
CA GLU A 38 17.03 9.65 -0.85
C GLU A 38 16.15 10.91 -0.81
N ASN A 39 16.58 12.01 -1.43
CA ASN A 39 15.80 13.25 -1.47
C ASN A 39 14.57 13.12 -2.39
N ILE A 40 14.68 12.36 -3.49
CA ILE A 40 13.54 12.00 -4.34
C ILE A 40 12.57 11.08 -3.58
N MET A 41 13.07 10.12 -2.80
CA MET A 41 12.22 9.26 -1.97
C MET A 41 11.53 10.04 -0.86
N LYS A 42 12.22 10.97 -0.20
CA LYS A 42 11.66 11.85 0.84
C LYS A 42 10.61 12.83 0.29
N SER A 43 10.85 13.45 -0.86
CA SER A 43 9.85 14.31 -1.51
C SER A 43 8.63 13.55 -2.05
N ASN A 44 8.77 12.25 -2.36
CA ASN A 44 7.64 11.37 -2.64
C ASN A 44 6.84 10.99 -1.39
N MET A 45 7.39 11.12 -0.17
CA MET A 45 6.65 10.90 1.07
C MET A 45 5.69 12.06 1.35
N ASP A 46 6.08 13.30 1.12
CA ASP A 46 5.20 14.46 1.30
C ASP A 46 3.96 14.39 0.39
N LYS A 47 4.11 13.82 -0.83
CA LYS A 47 2.98 13.56 -1.74
C LYS A 47 2.11 12.36 -1.33
N LYS A 48 2.61 11.46 -0.48
CA LYS A 48 1.85 10.34 0.09
C LYS A 48 1.08 10.74 1.36
N PHE A 49 1.54 11.78 2.06
CA PHE A 49 0.91 12.31 3.29
C PHE A 49 0.12 13.59 3.10
N SER A 50 0.25 14.27 1.96
CA SER A 50 -0.82 15.13 1.48
C SER A 50 -2.03 14.23 1.33
N ALA A 51 -2.87 14.22 2.38
CA ALA A 51 -4.16 13.56 2.38
C ALA A 51 -4.75 13.84 1.02
N HIS A 52 -4.99 12.79 0.25
CA HIS A 52 -5.75 12.89 -0.98
C HIS A 52 -7.12 13.38 -0.50
N TYR A 53 -7.27 14.70 -0.34
CA TYR A 53 -8.56 15.36 -0.36
C TYR A 53 -9.14 14.81 -1.63
N ASP A 54 -10.07 13.88 -1.48
CA ASP A 54 -10.43 12.92 -2.49
C ASP A 54 -10.78 13.77 -3.71
N THR A 55 -9.90 13.78 -4.70
CA THR A 55 -10.00 14.74 -5.81
C THR A 55 -11.35 14.55 -6.49
N VAL A 56 -11.82 13.29 -6.44
CA VAL A 56 -13.14 12.83 -6.80
C VAL A 56 -14.23 13.47 -5.94
N GLU A 57 -14.11 13.50 -4.62
CA GLU A 57 -15.09 14.12 -3.73
C GLU A 57 -15.13 15.65 -3.87
N ALA A 58 -13.98 16.29 -4.09
CA ALA A 58 -13.92 17.73 -4.36
C ALA A 58 -14.54 18.09 -5.72
N GLU A 59 -14.29 17.28 -6.75
CA GLU A 59 -14.89 17.42 -8.08
C GLU A 59 -16.40 17.12 -8.04
N LEU A 60 -16.82 16.07 -7.32
CA LEU A 60 -18.22 15.75 -7.11
C LEU A 60 -18.92 16.89 -6.36
N LYS A 61 -18.32 17.41 -5.27
CA LYS A 61 -18.89 18.55 -4.51
C LYS A 61 -19.01 19.79 -5.40
N SER A 62 -17.95 20.20 -6.10
CA SER A 62 -17.99 21.39 -6.96
C SER A 62 -18.96 21.26 -8.12
N SER A 63 -19.07 20.08 -8.73
CA SER A 63 -19.99 19.80 -9.84
C SER A 63 -21.45 19.65 -9.39
N THR A 64 -21.70 19.41 -8.10
CA THR A 64 -23.05 19.17 -7.55
C THR A 64 -23.60 20.36 -6.76
N ILE A 65 -22.89 21.48 -6.67
CA ILE A 65 -23.41 22.72 -6.09
C ILE A 65 -24.32 23.41 -7.10
N GLY A 66 -25.63 23.46 -6.84
CA GLY A 66 -26.62 24.15 -7.66
C GLY A 66 -27.94 23.37 -7.81
N LEU A 67 -28.81 23.83 -8.71
CA LEU A 67 -30.06 23.14 -9.03
C LEU A 67 -29.75 21.95 -9.95
N VAL A 68 -29.54 20.77 -9.37
CA VAL A 68 -29.14 19.54 -10.07
C VAL A 68 -30.21 18.47 -9.86
N THR A 69 -30.58 17.76 -10.93
CA THR A 69 -31.56 16.66 -10.81
C THR A 69 -30.89 15.39 -10.24
N LEU A 70 -31.67 14.50 -9.63
CA LEU A 70 -31.14 13.23 -9.12
C LEU A 70 -30.48 12.37 -10.21
N ASN A 71 -30.94 12.49 -11.45
CA ASN A 71 -30.35 11.78 -12.58
C ASN A 71 -28.97 12.34 -12.93
N ASP A 72 -28.81 13.66 -12.91
CA ASP A 72 -27.52 14.31 -13.19
C ASP A 72 -26.48 13.97 -12.10
N MET A 73 -26.90 13.89 -10.84
CA MET A 73 -26.01 13.52 -9.73
C MET A 73 -25.51 12.07 -9.86
N LYS A 74 -26.42 11.13 -10.20
CA LYS A 74 -26.06 9.73 -10.47
C LYS A 74 -25.15 9.59 -11.67
N ALA A 75 -25.44 10.30 -12.76
CA ALA A 75 -24.62 10.27 -13.98
C ALA A 75 -23.20 10.79 -13.71
N LYS A 76 -23.05 11.87 -12.92
CA LYS A 76 -21.74 12.42 -12.53
C LYS A 76 -20.95 11.46 -11.63
N GLN A 77 -21.62 10.82 -10.68
CA GLN A 77 -20.99 9.82 -9.81
C GLN A 77 -20.50 8.60 -10.61
N GLU A 78 -21.34 8.07 -11.50
CA GLU A 78 -20.98 6.93 -12.36
C GLU A 78 -19.83 7.29 -13.32
N ALA A 79 -19.83 8.49 -13.91
CA ALA A 79 -18.77 8.95 -14.78
C ALA A 79 -17.42 9.02 -14.07
N LEU A 80 -17.38 9.58 -12.85
CA LEU A 80 -16.16 9.67 -12.03
C LEU A 80 -15.62 8.28 -11.64
N VAL A 81 -16.50 7.35 -11.25
CA VAL A 81 -16.12 5.97 -10.92
C VAL A 81 -15.52 5.28 -12.14
N LYS A 82 -16.19 5.37 -13.29
CA LYS A 82 -15.75 4.77 -14.55
C LYS A 82 -14.42 5.34 -15.05
N GLU A 83 -14.19 6.64 -14.88
CA GLU A 83 -12.92 7.25 -15.22
C GLU A 83 -11.78 6.73 -14.33
N ARG A 84 -12.03 6.63 -13.02
CA ARG A 84 -11.07 6.08 -12.06
C ARG A 84 -10.73 4.62 -12.36
N GLU A 85 -11.72 3.79 -12.65
CA GLU A 85 -11.53 2.40 -13.07
C GLU A 85 -10.69 2.31 -14.34
N LYS A 86 -10.95 3.17 -15.33
CA LYS A 86 -10.17 3.23 -16.57
C LYS A 86 -8.73 3.68 -16.32
N GLN A 87 -8.50 4.63 -15.41
CA GLN A 87 -7.15 5.06 -15.04
C GLN A 87 -6.38 3.95 -14.30
N LEU A 88 -7.03 3.23 -13.39
CA LEU A 88 -6.45 2.08 -12.69
C LEU A 88 -6.10 0.96 -13.67
N ALA A 89 -7.02 0.60 -14.56
CA ALA A 89 -6.79 -0.41 -15.60
C ALA A 89 -5.62 -0.03 -16.52
N LYS A 90 -5.55 1.22 -16.99
CA LYS A 90 -4.40 1.70 -17.78
C LYS A 90 -3.08 1.63 -17.02
N LYS A 91 -3.09 2.00 -15.74
CA LYS A 91 -1.89 1.97 -14.89
C LYS A 91 -1.43 0.53 -14.68
N GLU A 92 -2.34 -0.39 -14.44
CA GLU A 92 -2.07 -1.82 -14.31
C GLU A 92 -1.49 -2.40 -15.60
N GLN A 93 -2.12 -2.15 -16.75
CA GLN A 93 -1.61 -2.57 -18.06
C GLN A 93 -0.21 -2.01 -18.34
N SER A 94 0.04 -0.73 -18.01
CA SER A 94 1.37 -0.13 -18.19
C SER A 94 2.44 -0.78 -17.30
N LYS A 95 2.10 -1.13 -16.06
CA LYS A 95 3.00 -1.81 -15.13
C LYS A 95 3.29 -3.24 -15.60
N GLU A 96 2.26 -3.95 -16.05
CA GLU A 96 2.40 -5.30 -16.58
C GLU A 96 3.31 -5.33 -17.82
N LEU A 97 3.13 -4.38 -18.73
CA LEU A 97 4.00 -4.22 -19.90
C LEU A 97 5.45 -3.90 -19.52
N GLN A 98 5.67 -3.01 -18.54
CA GLN A 98 7.01 -2.72 -18.03
C GLN A 98 7.68 -3.96 -17.45
N LEU A 99 6.95 -4.73 -16.64
CA LEU A 99 7.47 -5.94 -16.00
C LEU A 99 7.77 -7.03 -17.05
N LYS A 100 6.96 -7.15 -18.10
CA LYS A 100 7.23 -8.04 -19.25
C LYS A 100 8.51 -7.62 -20.01
N LEU A 101 8.69 -6.33 -20.28
CA LEU A 101 9.89 -5.82 -20.95
C LEU A 101 11.17 -6.03 -20.11
N GLU A 102 11.08 -5.85 -18.80
CA GLU A 102 12.21 -6.10 -17.88
C GLU A 102 12.62 -7.58 -17.87
N LYS A 103 11.65 -8.49 -17.80
CA LYS A 103 11.89 -9.94 -17.90
C LYS A 103 12.56 -10.33 -19.22
N LEU A 104 12.17 -9.72 -20.34
CA LEU A 104 12.80 -9.98 -21.64
C LEU A 104 14.26 -9.51 -21.66
N ARG A 105 14.54 -8.30 -21.16
CA ARG A 105 15.92 -7.77 -21.06
C ARG A 105 16.81 -8.63 -20.17
N GLU A 106 16.27 -9.17 -19.08
CA GLU A 106 17.02 -10.06 -18.19
C GLU A 106 17.36 -11.39 -18.90
N LYS A 107 16.42 -11.96 -19.66
CA LYS A 107 16.65 -13.17 -20.47
C LYS A 107 17.72 -12.94 -21.54
N GLU A 108 17.68 -11.81 -22.25
CA GLU A 108 18.71 -11.45 -23.24
C GLU A 108 20.09 -11.31 -22.61
N ARG A 109 20.21 -10.63 -21.46
CA ARG A 109 21.48 -10.50 -20.72
C ARG A 109 22.03 -11.87 -20.29
N LYS A 110 21.17 -12.78 -19.83
CA LYS A 110 21.56 -14.15 -19.47
C LYS A 110 22.04 -14.94 -20.69
N GLN A 111 21.36 -14.82 -21.84
CA GLN A 111 21.78 -15.47 -23.07
C GLN A 111 23.11 -14.91 -23.60
N GLU A 112 23.30 -13.60 -23.57
CA GLU A 112 24.55 -12.96 -24.00
C GLU A 112 25.72 -13.37 -23.10
N ALA A 113 25.50 -13.47 -21.77
CA ALA A 113 26.50 -13.98 -20.84
C ALA A 113 26.87 -15.44 -21.15
N LYS A 114 25.89 -16.32 -21.40
CA LYS A 114 26.13 -17.71 -21.81
C LYS A 114 26.92 -17.80 -23.11
N ARG A 115 26.59 -16.98 -24.12
CA ARG A 115 27.32 -16.91 -25.39
C ARG A 115 28.76 -16.43 -25.21
N LYS A 116 28.99 -15.42 -24.37
CA LYS A 116 30.34 -14.92 -24.06
C LYS A 116 31.19 -15.98 -23.37
N ILE A 117 30.63 -16.70 -22.40
CA ILE A 117 31.31 -17.81 -21.71
C ILE A 117 31.61 -18.94 -22.69
N SER A 118 30.65 -19.31 -23.55
CA SER A 118 30.83 -20.36 -24.57
C SER A 118 31.82 -19.96 -25.69
N SER A 119 31.94 -18.67 -26.02
CA SER A 119 32.88 -18.17 -27.03
C SER A 119 34.33 -18.06 -26.54
N LEU A 120 34.56 -18.20 -25.23
CA LEU A 120 35.90 -18.30 -24.66
C LEU A 120 36.33 -19.77 -24.74
N SER A 121 37.26 -20.06 -25.65
CA SER A 121 37.88 -21.37 -25.87
C SER A 121 38.84 -21.74 -24.74
N PHE A 122 38.30 -21.85 -23.53
CA PHE A 122 38.93 -22.45 -22.35
C PHE A 122 37.91 -23.36 -21.65
N THR A 123 37.33 -24.28 -22.42
CA THR A 123 36.68 -25.50 -21.92
C THR A 123 37.27 -26.66 -22.72
N LEU A 124 38.49 -27.01 -22.32
CA LEU A 124 39.11 -28.27 -22.68
C LEU A 124 38.46 -29.34 -21.78
N GLU A 125 37.65 -30.19 -22.41
CA GLU A 125 37.52 -31.61 -22.10
C GLU A 125 37.25 -31.99 -20.62
N GLU A 126 35.96 -32.07 -20.26
CA GLU A 126 35.48 -33.16 -19.42
C GLU A 126 34.14 -33.62 -20.02
N GLU A 127 34.27 -34.69 -20.80
CA GLU A 127 33.30 -35.71 -21.18
C GLU A 127 32.01 -35.75 -20.32
N GLU A 128 30.85 -35.52 -20.92
CA GLU A 128 29.71 -36.47 -20.86
C GLU A 128 28.61 -36.07 -21.88
N GLU A 129 28.50 -36.93 -22.89
CA GLU A 129 27.26 -37.41 -23.51
C GLU A 129 26.31 -36.41 -24.20
N ALA A 130 26.41 -36.40 -25.52
CA ALA A 130 25.29 -36.10 -26.41
C ALA A 130 24.22 -37.19 -26.26
N GLY A 131 23.13 -36.86 -25.59
CA GLY A 131 21.99 -37.77 -25.40
C GLY A 131 20.70 -37.02 -25.13
N ASP A 132 19.88 -36.97 -26.17
CA ASP A 132 18.42 -36.83 -26.14
C ASP A 132 17.79 -35.43 -26.07
N GLN A 133 17.28 -35.02 -27.23
CA GLN A 133 16.57 -33.77 -27.48
C GLN A 133 15.08 -34.03 -27.76
N GLU A 134 14.54 -35.20 -27.38
CA GLU A 134 13.19 -35.64 -27.75
C GLU A 134 12.33 -36.17 -26.58
N GLU A 135 12.68 -35.91 -25.31
CA GLU A 135 11.89 -36.35 -24.15
C GLU A 135 11.32 -35.21 -23.28
N ALA A 136 11.38 -33.96 -23.73
CA ALA A 136 10.88 -32.80 -22.96
C ALA A 136 9.38 -32.51 -23.13
N ALA A 137 8.69 -33.14 -24.08
CA ALA A 137 7.27 -32.90 -24.36
C ALA A 137 6.32 -33.84 -23.59
N ALA A 138 6.81 -34.97 -23.08
CA ALA A 138 6.00 -35.93 -22.33
C ALA A 138 5.93 -35.63 -20.82
N TYR A 139 6.89 -34.85 -20.30
CA TYR A 139 6.98 -34.51 -18.87
C TYR A 139 6.12 -33.30 -18.46
N GLU A 140 5.52 -32.59 -19.42
CA GLU A 140 4.71 -31.39 -19.15
C GLU A 140 3.24 -31.74 -18.86
N GLU A 141 2.74 -32.89 -19.32
CA GLU A 141 1.37 -33.37 -19.05
C GLU A 141 1.26 -34.15 -17.73
N GLU A 142 2.34 -34.78 -17.26
CA GLU A 142 2.35 -35.55 -16.01
C GLU A 142 2.62 -34.69 -14.76
N LEU A 143 3.19 -33.48 -14.94
CA LEU A 143 3.47 -32.53 -13.84
C LEU A 143 2.23 -31.72 -13.40
N GLU A 144 1.15 -31.67 -14.18
CA GLU A 144 -0.11 -31.03 -13.78
C GLU A 144 -0.96 -31.91 -12.85
N ARG A 145 -0.66 -33.20 -12.72
CA ARG A 145 -1.47 -34.15 -11.91
C ARG A 145 -0.92 -34.48 -10.54
N GLU A 146 0.30 -34.04 -10.22
CA GLU A 146 0.95 -34.25 -8.92
C GLU A 146 1.14 -32.96 -8.11
N GLU A 147 0.20 -32.01 -8.21
CA GLU A 147 0.02 -30.96 -7.20
C GLU A 147 -0.52 -31.56 -5.87
N VAL A 148 0.23 -32.47 -5.25
CA VAL A 148 0.10 -32.76 -3.81
C VAL A 148 1.36 -32.26 -3.14
N THR A 149 1.25 -31.00 -2.73
CA THR A 149 2.23 -30.16 -2.08
C THR A 149 2.89 -30.84 -0.86
N THR A 150 4.05 -31.46 -1.04
CA THR A 150 5.01 -31.65 0.06
C THR A 150 5.96 -30.47 0.07
N LYS A 151 5.52 -29.37 0.72
CA LYS A 151 6.39 -28.22 0.98
C LYS A 151 7.58 -28.69 1.83
N LYS A 152 8.73 -28.89 1.20
CA LYS A 152 10.02 -29.01 1.91
C LYS A 152 10.14 -27.79 2.80
N ARG A 153 10.09 -27.99 4.13
CA ARG A 153 10.34 -26.94 5.12
C ARG A 153 11.76 -26.44 4.91
N LYS A 154 11.90 -25.34 4.16
CA LYS A 154 13.17 -24.63 4.01
C LYS A 154 13.63 -24.25 5.42
N LEU A 155 14.90 -24.52 5.72
CA LEU A 155 15.58 -24.06 6.93
C LEU A 155 15.24 -22.58 7.14
N GLY A 156 14.38 -22.30 8.13
CA GLY A 156 13.82 -20.97 8.34
C GLY A 156 14.93 -19.96 8.62
N LYS A 157 14.79 -18.76 8.07
CA LYS A 157 15.62 -17.63 8.49
C LYS A 157 15.31 -17.35 9.96
N ASN A 158 16.33 -16.96 10.72
CA ASN A 158 16.21 -16.66 12.14
C ASN A 158 15.10 -15.61 12.36
N PRO A 159 14.08 -15.85 13.21
CA PRO A 159 12.94 -14.95 13.38
C PRO A 159 13.31 -13.57 13.91
N ASP A 160 14.45 -13.42 14.61
CA ASP A 160 14.95 -12.15 15.15
C ASP A 160 15.68 -11.27 14.13
N VAL A 161 15.91 -11.76 12.90
CA VAL A 161 16.56 -10.97 11.85
C VAL A 161 15.48 -10.26 11.03
N ASP A 162 15.61 -8.94 10.92
CA ASP A 162 14.78 -8.11 10.05
C ASP A 162 15.00 -8.51 8.58
N THR A 163 14.01 -9.19 8.00
CA THR A 163 14.00 -9.59 6.59
C THR A 163 12.98 -8.79 5.78
N SER A 164 12.61 -7.56 6.21
CA SER A 164 11.72 -6.65 5.49
C SER A 164 12.15 -6.33 4.05
N PHE A 165 13.39 -6.65 3.69
CA PHE A 165 13.93 -6.52 2.33
C PHE A 165 13.70 -7.77 1.43
N LEU A 166 13.18 -8.88 1.96
CA LEU A 166 12.81 -10.05 1.16
C LEU A 166 11.28 -10.15 1.04
N PRO A 167 10.75 -10.54 -0.14
CA PRO A 167 9.39 -11.04 -0.27
C PRO A 167 9.27 -12.30 0.59
N ASP A 168 8.69 -12.17 1.78
CA ASP A 168 8.51 -13.22 2.77
C ASP A 168 7.06 -13.16 3.27
N ASP A 169 6.50 -14.30 3.69
CA ASP A 169 5.06 -14.45 4.00
C ASP A 169 4.60 -13.63 5.23
N ARG A 170 5.51 -12.88 5.88
CA ARG A 170 5.26 -12.05 7.07
C ARG A 170 4.27 -10.92 6.83
N GLU A 171 4.28 -10.32 5.65
CA GLU A 171 3.34 -9.24 5.29
C GLU A 171 1.88 -9.77 5.30
N GLU A 172 1.67 -11.03 4.90
CA GLU A 172 0.36 -11.65 4.95
C GLU A 172 -0.09 -11.87 6.40
N GLU A 173 0.81 -12.30 7.28
CA GLU A 173 0.50 -12.47 8.70
C GLU A 173 0.22 -11.13 9.40
N GLU A 174 0.98 -10.08 9.08
CA GLU A 174 0.74 -8.72 9.58
C GLU A 174 -0.62 -8.19 9.10
N ASN A 175 -0.96 -8.42 7.83
CA ASN A 175 -2.26 -8.04 7.28
C ASN A 175 -3.41 -8.80 7.94
N ARG A 176 -3.28 -10.12 8.16
CA ARG A 176 -4.27 -10.90 8.92
C ARG A 176 -4.45 -10.35 10.32
N LEU A 177 -3.35 -10.10 11.04
CA LEU A 177 -3.40 -9.54 12.38
C LEU A 177 -4.08 -8.16 12.38
N ARG A 178 -3.80 -7.33 11.38
CA ARG A 178 -4.41 -6.01 11.21
C ARG A 178 -5.91 -6.09 10.93
N GLU A 179 -6.35 -7.07 10.15
CA GLU A 179 -7.76 -7.35 9.87
C GLU A 179 -8.48 -7.86 11.12
N GLU A 180 -7.85 -8.78 11.87
CA GLU A 180 -8.37 -9.28 13.15
C GLU A 180 -8.53 -8.13 14.16
N LEU A 181 -7.52 -7.27 14.33
CA LEU A 181 -7.62 -6.10 15.22
C LEU A 181 -8.72 -5.12 14.78
N ARG A 182 -8.94 -4.97 13.46
CA ARG A 182 -10.02 -4.13 12.93
C ARG A 182 -11.38 -4.71 13.31
N GLN A 183 -11.57 -6.01 13.13
CA GLN A 183 -12.81 -6.70 13.49
C GLN A 183 -13.05 -6.62 15.01
N GLU A 184 -12.02 -6.86 15.81
CA GLU A 184 -12.11 -6.72 17.26
C GLU A 184 -12.48 -5.30 17.68
N TRP A 185 -11.90 -4.29 17.04
CA TRP A 185 -12.20 -2.89 17.32
C TRP A 185 -13.64 -2.56 16.95
N GLU A 186 -14.10 -2.99 15.79
CA GLU A 186 -15.49 -2.81 15.34
C GLU A 186 -16.47 -3.51 16.27
N ALA A 187 -16.20 -4.74 16.67
CA ALA A 187 -17.00 -5.49 17.63
C ALA A 187 -17.03 -4.81 19.01
N LYS A 188 -15.89 -4.27 19.49
CA LYS A 188 -15.83 -3.47 20.73
C LYS A 188 -16.65 -2.19 20.60
N GLN A 189 -16.59 -1.51 19.45
CA GLN A 189 -17.38 -0.31 19.17
C GLN A 189 -18.89 -0.62 19.13
N GLU A 190 -19.27 -1.68 18.44
CA GLU A 190 -20.66 -2.12 18.35
C GLU A 190 -21.19 -2.50 19.73
N LYS A 191 -20.38 -3.22 20.53
CA LYS A 191 -20.73 -3.55 21.91
C LYS A 191 -20.99 -2.29 22.75
N ILE A 192 -20.07 -1.32 22.73
CA ILE A 192 -20.24 -0.04 23.44
C ILE A 192 -21.49 0.70 22.95
N LYS A 193 -21.73 0.74 21.64
CA LYS A 193 -22.92 1.39 21.05
C LYS A 193 -24.21 0.68 21.44
N SER A 194 -24.17 -0.65 21.60
CA SER A 194 -25.32 -1.47 21.95
C SER A 194 -25.69 -1.44 23.44
N GLU A 195 -24.76 -1.01 24.30
CA GLU A 195 -25.00 -0.88 25.73
C GLU A 195 -26.20 0.04 26.00
N GLU A 196 -27.15 -0.46 26.79
CA GLU A 196 -28.34 0.30 27.19
C GLU A 196 -27.98 1.20 28.39
N ILE A 197 -28.21 2.51 28.21
CA ILE A 197 -28.12 3.51 29.27
C ILE A 197 -29.54 3.97 29.63
N GLU A 198 -29.75 4.19 30.91
CA GLU A 198 -30.87 4.98 31.42
C GLU A 198 -30.45 6.45 31.54
N ILE A 199 -31.06 7.31 30.73
CA ILE A 199 -30.81 8.75 30.71
C ILE A 199 -31.94 9.42 31.48
N THR A 200 -31.59 10.10 32.56
CA THR A 200 -32.50 10.98 33.29
C THR A 200 -32.48 12.36 32.64
N PHE A 201 -33.64 12.87 32.27
CA PHE A 201 -33.79 14.19 31.67
C PHE A 201 -34.86 14.98 32.41
N SER A 202 -34.76 16.30 32.35
CA SER A 202 -35.73 17.20 32.94
C SER A 202 -36.36 18.05 31.84
N TYR A 203 -37.68 18.17 31.87
CA TYR A 203 -38.38 19.15 31.05
C TYR A 203 -38.39 20.52 31.77
N TRP A 204 -38.81 21.61 31.12
CA TRP A 204 -38.71 22.97 31.69
C TRP A 204 -39.41 23.17 33.04
N ASP A 205 -40.21 22.20 33.48
CA ASP A 205 -40.89 22.16 34.77
C ASP A 205 -40.03 21.61 35.93
N GLY A 206 -38.82 21.12 35.65
CA GLY A 206 -37.95 20.52 36.66
C GLY A 206 -38.30 19.06 37.00
N SER A 207 -39.25 18.44 36.29
CA SER A 207 -39.62 17.05 36.51
C SER A 207 -38.59 16.10 35.88
N GLY A 208 -37.86 15.39 36.73
CA GLY A 208 -36.92 14.36 36.30
C GLY A 208 -37.65 13.11 35.80
N ARG A 209 -37.44 12.76 34.53
CA ARG A 209 -37.98 11.57 33.85
C ARG A 209 -36.84 10.72 33.34
N THR A 210 -37.03 9.40 33.29
CA THR A 210 -36.00 8.47 32.80
C THR A 210 -36.38 7.85 31.46
N VAL A 211 -35.39 7.69 30.58
CA VAL A 211 -35.55 6.99 29.28
C VAL A 211 -34.44 5.96 29.11
N LYS A 212 -34.82 4.74 28.75
CA LYS A 212 -33.88 3.66 28.43
C LYS A 212 -33.60 3.61 26.92
N MET A 213 -32.34 3.71 26.55
CA MET A 213 -31.90 3.59 25.16
C MET A 213 -30.43 3.20 25.01
N LYS A 214 -30.02 2.84 23.79
CA LYS A 214 -28.65 2.41 23.49
C LYS A 214 -27.72 3.61 23.29
N LYS A 215 -26.44 3.50 23.65
CA LYS A 215 -25.42 4.56 23.48
C LYS A 215 -25.26 5.02 22.02
N GLY A 216 -25.46 4.11 21.07
CA GLY A 216 -25.34 4.38 19.64
C GLY A 216 -26.51 5.16 19.03
N ASN A 217 -27.56 5.45 19.80
CA ASN A 217 -28.72 6.18 19.31
C ASN A 217 -28.42 7.67 19.14
N THR A 218 -29.01 8.28 18.12
CA THR A 218 -28.85 9.72 17.87
C THR A 218 -29.65 10.54 18.87
N MET A 219 -29.23 11.80 19.11
CA MET A 219 -29.96 12.71 19.99
C MET A 219 -31.40 12.95 19.52
N GLN A 220 -31.65 12.92 18.21
CA GLN A 220 -33.00 13.01 17.64
C GLN A 220 -33.89 11.85 18.11
N GLN A 221 -33.37 10.62 18.12
CA GLN A 221 -34.10 9.45 18.62
C GLN A 221 -34.34 9.55 20.14
N PHE A 222 -33.39 10.13 20.89
CA PHE A 222 -33.56 10.43 22.30
C PHE A 222 -34.73 11.42 22.51
N LEU A 223 -34.69 12.56 21.83
CA LEU A 223 -35.70 13.60 21.93
C LEU A 223 -37.09 13.12 21.50
N GLN A 224 -37.17 12.26 20.47
CA GLN A 224 -38.43 11.65 20.04
C GLN A 224 -39.04 10.75 21.13
N LYS A 225 -38.24 9.91 21.79
CA LYS A 225 -38.70 9.08 22.92
C LYS A 225 -39.07 9.92 24.13
N ALA A 226 -38.28 10.96 24.43
CA ALA A 226 -38.57 11.90 25.51
C ALA A 226 -39.90 12.65 25.26
N LEU A 227 -40.14 13.09 24.03
CA LEU A 227 -41.39 13.69 23.60
C LEU A 227 -42.59 12.76 23.71
N GLU A 228 -42.44 11.49 23.36
CA GLU A 228 -43.52 10.49 23.50
C GLU A 228 -43.94 10.31 24.97
N ILE A 229 -42.97 10.33 25.90
CA ILE A 229 -43.24 10.30 27.33
C ILE A 229 -43.93 11.59 27.79
N LEU A 230 -43.46 12.75 27.32
CA LEU A 230 -44.03 14.06 27.69
C LEU A 230 -45.43 14.27 27.11
N ARG A 231 -45.74 13.72 25.93
CA ARG A 231 -47.07 13.80 25.29
C ARG A 231 -48.19 13.15 26.09
N LYS A 232 -47.87 12.25 27.02
CA LYS A 232 -48.86 11.66 27.93
C LYS A 232 -49.35 12.67 28.95
N ASP A 233 -48.48 13.57 29.38
CA ASP A 233 -48.76 14.50 30.48
C ASP A 233 -49.10 15.90 29.96
N PHE A 234 -48.55 16.29 28.80
CA PHE A 234 -48.74 17.59 28.17
C PHE A 234 -49.36 17.44 26.77
N SER A 235 -50.66 17.71 26.65
CA SER A 235 -51.38 17.68 25.37
C SER A 235 -50.89 18.74 24.37
N GLU A 236 -50.29 19.82 24.87
CA GLU A 236 -49.69 20.92 24.10
C GLU A 236 -48.54 20.44 23.20
N LEU A 237 -47.83 19.38 23.62
CA LEU A 237 -46.69 18.82 22.89
C LEU A 237 -47.07 17.84 21.78
N ARG A 238 -48.38 17.63 21.56
CA ARG A 238 -48.87 16.73 20.51
C ARG A 238 -48.57 17.29 19.11
N SER A 239 -48.58 18.61 18.94
CA SER A 239 -48.26 19.28 17.67
C SER A 239 -46.78 19.66 17.53
N ALA A 240 -46.00 19.60 18.60
CA ALA A 240 -44.59 19.94 18.57
C ALA A 240 -43.75 18.79 17.97
N GLY A 241 -42.86 19.14 17.04
CA GLY A 241 -41.84 18.28 16.47
C GLY A 241 -40.53 18.30 17.27
N VAL A 242 -39.64 17.35 16.97
CA VAL A 242 -38.31 17.23 17.61
C VAL A 242 -37.46 18.47 17.34
N ASP A 243 -37.64 19.12 16.19
CA ASP A 243 -36.85 20.29 15.77
C ASP A 243 -37.10 21.55 16.60
N PHE A 244 -38.22 21.61 17.34
CA PHE A 244 -38.55 22.74 18.21
C PHE A 244 -37.97 22.60 19.63
N PHE A 245 -37.32 21.48 19.94
CA PHE A 245 -36.76 21.20 21.24
C PHE A 245 -35.26 21.47 21.27
N PHE A 246 -34.85 22.24 22.27
CA PHE A 246 -33.45 22.46 22.57
C PHE A 246 -33.03 21.60 23.76
N PHE A 247 -31.79 21.10 23.72
CA PHE A 247 -31.17 20.37 24.81
C PHE A 247 -29.97 21.18 25.30
N ILE A 248 -29.70 21.12 26.61
CA ILE A 248 -28.61 21.83 27.29
C ILE A 248 -27.73 20.79 27.96
#